data_AF-A0A0C2FSU5-F1
#
_entry.id   AF-A0A0C2FSU5-F1
#
_cell.length_a   1.000
_cell.length_b   1.000
_cell.length_c   1.000
_cell.angle_alpha   90.00
_cell.angle_beta   90.00
_cell.angle_gamma   90.00
#
_symmetry.space_group_name_H-M   'P 1'
#
loop_
_entity.id
_entity.type
_entity.pdbx_description
1 polymer ?
#
loop_
_entity_poly.entity_id
_entity_poly.type
_entity_poly.pdbx_seq_one_letter_code
_entity_poly.pdbx_strand_id
1 'polypeptide(L)'
;SVVDLAMIAGDVHVTHFFCSLAVKKLRDSAGAHLPRDMPSVVVMMRVLSYGCAAKDLVSKKIQPAEVLDSVFINRFLPEFQTLMVEDCTRAEMLRNKKDLGEELDVSNLLTKPSDQLITFLKASRLAALLWYHCCLDMLPSKKRIGDLRGLARYMEVLPLLRDNIICSGVWCHLIFHRLIHSNQYEAALADPAIYAAVIDQLLLKNLL
;
A
#
# COMPACT_ATOMS: atom_id res chain seq x y z
N SER A 1 20.05 9.59 -19.59
CA SER A 1 18.81 10.03 -20.27
C SER A 1 17.61 9.84 -19.33
N VAL A 2 16.44 10.43 -19.63
CA VAL A 2 15.21 10.21 -18.83
C VAL A 2 14.80 8.74 -18.81
N VAL A 3 15.07 8.02 -19.91
CA VAL A 3 14.82 6.57 -20.02
C VAL A 3 15.69 5.79 -19.05
N ASP A 4 16.98 6.14 -18.92
CA ASP A 4 17.89 5.46 -17.98
C ASP A 4 17.42 5.63 -16.53
N LEU A 5 17.02 6.84 -16.16
CA LEU A 5 16.45 7.11 -14.82
C LEU A 5 15.16 6.33 -14.58
N ALA A 6 14.28 6.25 -15.59
CA ALA A 6 13.06 5.47 -15.49
C ALA A 6 13.35 3.97 -15.32
N MET A 7 14.32 3.42 -16.06
CA MET A 7 14.73 2.02 -15.91
C MET A 7 15.29 1.73 -14.51
N ILE A 8 16.14 2.62 -13.98
CA ILE A 8 16.66 2.49 -12.61
C ILE A 8 15.52 2.59 -11.59
N ALA A 9 14.62 3.56 -11.74
CA ALA A 9 13.48 3.73 -10.86
C ALA A 9 12.48 2.56 -10.94
N GLY A 10 12.40 1.91 -12.11
CA GLY A 10 11.56 0.74 -12.36
C GLY A 10 12.16 -0.57 -11.89
N ASP A 11 13.42 -0.59 -11.43
CA ASP A 11 14.00 -1.73 -10.76
C ASP A 11 13.17 -2.12 -9.53
N VAL A 12 13.00 -3.41 -9.31
CA VAL A 12 12.14 -3.95 -8.24
C VAL A 12 12.61 -3.49 -6.86
N HIS A 13 13.92 -3.48 -6.60
CA HIS A 13 14.46 -3.15 -5.29
C HIS A 13 14.34 -1.65 -5.04
N VAL A 14 14.56 -0.84 -6.06
CA VAL A 14 14.38 0.62 -6.01
C VAL A 14 12.90 0.96 -5.77
N THR A 15 11.99 0.33 -6.53
CA THR A 15 10.55 0.49 -6.35
C THR A 15 10.12 0.10 -4.93
N HIS A 16 10.57 -1.06 -4.46
CA HIS A 16 10.26 -1.54 -3.11
C HIS A 16 10.71 -0.55 -2.04
N PHE A 17 11.97 -0.11 -2.12
CA PHE A 17 12.56 0.84 -1.19
C PHE A 17 11.77 2.15 -1.14
N PHE A 18 11.50 2.76 -2.30
CA PHE A 18 10.80 4.03 -2.37
C PHE A 18 9.33 3.92 -1.95
N CYS A 19 8.61 2.86 -2.33
CA CYS A 19 7.24 2.66 -1.88
C CYS A 19 7.17 2.44 -0.37
N SER A 20 8.03 1.58 0.20
CA SER A 20 8.11 1.37 1.65
C SER A 20 8.46 2.66 2.40
N LEU A 21 9.41 3.44 1.90
CA LEU A 21 9.79 4.72 2.51
C LEU A 21 8.67 5.76 2.40
N ALA A 22 7.97 5.82 1.28
CA ALA A 22 6.84 6.73 1.09
C ALA A 22 5.68 6.39 2.03
N VAL A 23 5.28 5.12 2.10
CA VAL A 23 4.26 4.63 3.04
C VAL A 23 4.65 4.96 4.47
N LYS A 24 5.90 4.69 4.85
CA LYS A 24 6.42 5.02 6.18
C LYS A 24 6.34 6.52 6.46
N LYS A 25 6.79 7.38 5.56
CA LYS A 25 6.73 8.84 5.75
C LYS A 25 5.30 9.37 5.85
N LEU A 26 4.39 8.88 5.02
CA LEU A 26 2.98 9.26 5.06
C LEU A 26 2.37 8.89 6.42
N ARG A 27 2.64 7.67 6.89
CA ARG A 27 2.18 7.21 8.20
C ARG A 27 2.81 7.99 9.35
N ASP A 28 4.13 8.14 9.37
CA ASP A 28 4.89 8.80 10.44
C ASP A 28 4.54 10.29 10.58
N SER A 29 4.02 10.91 9.51
CA SER A 29 3.51 12.28 9.58
C SER A 29 2.21 12.42 10.39
N ALA A 30 1.48 11.32 10.64
CA ALA A 30 0.24 11.29 11.41
C ALA A 30 -0.79 12.37 11.03
N GLY A 31 -0.81 12.80 9.76
CA GLY A 31 -1.69 13.87 9.28
C GLY A 31 -1.27 15.30 9.66
N ALA A 32 -0.13 15.48 10.35
CA ALA A 32 0.40 16.80 10.71
C ALA A 32 0.77 17.66 9.49
N HIS A 33 1.08 17.01 8.36
CA HIS A 33 1.36 17.66 7.09
C HIS A 33 0.58 16.99 5.97
N LEU A 34 0.05 17.80 5.05
CA LEU A 34 -0.53 17.28 3.82
C LEU A 34 0.57 16.71 2.93
N PRO A 35 0.32 15.64 2.15
CA PRO A 35 1.37 14.98 1.37
C PRO A 35 2.04 15.89 0.35
N ARG A 36 1.31 16.87 -0.19
CA ARG A 36 1.82 17.88 -1.12
C ARG A 36 2.83 18.84 -0.48
N ASP A 37 2.71 19.05 0.84
CA ASP A 37 3.57 19.94 1.62
C ASP A 37 4.81 19.20 2.16
N MET A 38 4.98 17.92 1.79
CA MET A 38 6.14 17.10 2.12
C MET A 38 7.03 16.94 0.87
N PRO A 39 8.05 17.80 0.65
CA PRO A 39 8.86 17.77 -0.57
C PRO A 39 9.45 16.39 -0.86
N SER A 40 9.90 15.68 0.19
CA SER A 40 10.41 14.32 0.03
C SER A 40 9.37 13.34 -0.51
N VAL A 41 8.10 13.43 -0.12
CA VAL A 41 7.03 12.56 -0.63
C VAL A 41 6.75 12.88 -2.09
N VAL A 42 6.64 14.16 -2.44
CA VAL A 42 6.42 14.61 -3.82
C VAL A 42 7.53 14.13 -4.76
N VAL A 43 8.79 14.25 -4.33
CA VAL A 43 9.94 13.74 -5.12
C VAL A 43 9.87 12.23 -5.28
N MET A 44 9.57 11.48 -4.22
CA MET A 44 9.42 10.02 -4.31
C MET A 44 8.30 9.61 -5.27
N MET A 45 7.15 10.31 -5.26
CA MET A 45 6.07 10.02 -6.21
C MET A 45 6.50 10.25 -7.65
N ARG A 46 7.25 11.33 -7.92
CA ARG A 46 7.77 11.60 -9.27
C ARG A 46 8.71 10.49 -9.73
N VAL A 47 9.66 10.09 -8.88
CA VAL A 47 10.61 9.00 -9.18
C VAL A 47 9.87 7.69 -9.45
N LEU A 48 8.95 7.31 -8.57
CA LEU A 48 8.15 6.09 -8.73
C LEU A 48 7.26 6.12 -9.98
N SER A 49 6.70 7.29 -10.32
CA SER A 49 5.94 7.44 -11.57
C SER A 49 6.81 7.18 -12.81
N TYR A 50 8.06 7.65 -12.82
CA TYR A 50 9.00 7.31 -13.89
C TYR A 50 9.26 5.80 -13.95
N GLY A 51 9.45 5.16 -12.79
CA GLY A 51 9.61 3.70 -12.71
C GLY A 51 8.41 2.94 -13.27
N CYS A 52 7.19 3.37 -12.93
CA CYS A 52 5.95 2.81 -13.48
C CYS A 52 5.84 2.95 -15.01
N ALA A 53 6.36 4.05 -15.57
CA ALA A 53 6.33 4.33 -17.00
C ALA A 53 7.52 3.74 -17.77
N ALA A 54 8.51 3.12 -17.09
CA ALA A 54 9.77 2.70 -17.70
C ALA A 54 9.58 1.80 -18.92
N LYS A 55 8.71 0.79 -18.82
CA LYS A 55 8.41 -0.13 -19.93
C LYS A 55 7.86 0.61 -21.15
N ASP A 56 6.92 1.54 -20.94
CA ASP A 56 6.31 2.32 -22.02
C ASP A 56 7.32 3.29 -22.64
N LEU A 57 8.14 3.94 -21.82
CA LEU A 57 9.21 4.85 -22.26
C LEU A 57 10.23 4.14 -23.16
N VAL A 58 10.67 2.94 -22.77
CA VAL A 58 11.64 2.15 -23.54
C VAL A 58 11.01 1.62 -24.83
N SER A 59 9.80 1.05 -24.74
CA SER A 59 9.18 0.33 -25.87
C SER A 59 8.53 1.26 -26.90
N LYS A 60 7.84 2.30 -26.45
CA LYS A 60 7.06 3.20 -27.32
C LYS A 60 7.81 4.47 -27.66
N LYS A 61 8.91 4.79 -26.95
CA LYS A 61 9.66 6.07 -27.06
C LYS A 61 8.77 7.31 -26.87
N ILE A 62 7.60 7.15 -26.25
CA ILE A 62 6.68 8.25 -25.95
C ILE A 62 7.03 8.76 -24.56
N GLN A 63 7.53 10.00 -24.49
CA GLN A 63 7.73 10.69 -23.22
C GLN A 63 6.40 11.31 -22.77
N PRO A 64 5.84 10.93 -21.61
CA PRO A 64 4.61 11.55 -21.11
C PRO A 64 4.85 13.05 -20.86
N ALA A 65 3.89 13.89 -21.24
CA ALA A 65 3.92 15.34 -21.00
C ALA A 65 3.92 15.66 -19.49
N GLU A 66 3.17 14.88 -18.69
CA GLU A 66 3.27 14.80 -17.24
C GLU A 66 3.38 13.34 -16.82
N VAL A 67 4.42 13.03 -16.06
CA VAL A 67 4.67 11.68 -15.55
C VAL A 67 3.89 11.44 -14.25
N LEU A 68 3.52 12.50 -13.54
CA LEU A 68 2.72 12.44 -12.32
C LEU A 68 1.60 13.48 -12.38
N ASP A 69 0.35 13.00 -12.44
CA ASP A 69 -0.84 13.84 -12.43
C ASP A 69 -0.97 14.59 -11.09
N SER A 70 -1.22 15.90 -11.15
CA SER A 70 -1.51 16.74 -9.98
C SER A 70 -2.69 16.22 -9.14
N VAL A 71 -3.66 15.55 -9.75
CA VAL A 71 -4.81 14.93 -9.08
C VAL A 71 -4.34 13.82 -8.14
N PHE A 72 -3.28 13.09 -8.49
CA PHE A 72 -2.71 12.06 -7.63
C PHE A 72 -2.21 12.65 -6.31
N ILE A 73 -1.47 13.75 -6.39
CA ILE A 73 -0.92 14.43 -5.21
C ILE A 73 -2.01 15.09 -4.37
N ASN A 74 -3.02 15.68 -5.00
CA ASN A 74 -4.02 16.49 -4.33
C ASN A 74 -5.28 15.73 -3.88
N ARG A 75 -5.53 14.53 -4.42
CA ARG A 75 -6.71 13.72 -4.06
C ARG A 75 -6.35 12.34 -3.55
N PHE A 76 -5.62 11.55 -4.34
CA PHE A 76 -5.27 10.19 -3.94
C PHE A 76 -4.43 10.15 -2.67
N LEU A 77 -3.32 10.91 -2.60
CA LEU A 77 -2.44 10.84 -1.43
C LEU A 77 -3.09 11.28 -0.12
N PRO A 78 -3.83 12.41 -0.04
CA PRO A 78 -4.51 12.80 1.20
C PRO A 78 -5.52 11.75 1.65
N GLU A 79 -6.34 11.23 0.72
CA GLU A 79 -7.34 10.22 1.05
C GLU A 79 -6.70 8.91 1.52
N PHE A 80 -5.62 8.50 0.87
CA PHE A 80 -4.84 7.33 1.27
C PHE A 80 -4.18 7.52 2.65
N GLN A 81 -3.67 8.72 2.94
CA GLN A 81 -3.08 9.05 4.23
C GLN A 81 -4.12 9.07 5.35
N THR A 82 -5.36 9.51 5.10
CA THR A 82 -6.44 9.48 6.09
C THR A 82 -6.66 8.08 6.65
N LEU A 83 -6.67 7.06 5.80
CA LEU A 83 -6.78 5.66 6.23
C LEU A 83 -5.62 5.26 7.16
N MET A 84 -4.40 5.70 6.84
CA MET A 84 -3.22 5.44 7.70
C MET A 84 -3.31 6.15 9.05
N VAL A 85 -3.88 7.36 9.09
CA VAL A 85 -4.09 8.12 10.34
C VAL A 85 -5.10 7.39 11.22
N GLU A 86 -6.19 6.88 10.65
CA GLU A 86 -7.14 6.03 11.38
C GLU A 86 -6.46 4.79 11.97
N ASP A 87 -5.60 4.11 11.20
CA ASP A 87 -4.85 2.94 11.66
C ASP A 87 -3.90 3.28 12.82
N CYS A 88 -3.19 4.40 12.72
CA CYS A 88 -2.29 4.87 13.77
C CYS A 88 -3.06 5.22 15.05
N THR A 89 -4.19 5.89 14.90
CA THR A 89 -5.07 6.29 16.01
C THR A 89 -5.61 5.05 16.70
N ARG A 90 -6.14 4.09 15.93
CA ARG A 90 -6.63 2.82 16.46
C ARG A 90 -5.53 2.03 17.17
N ALA A 91 -4.33 1.97 16.61
CA ALA A 91 -3.21 1.30 17.23
C ALA A 91 -2.79 1.94 18.55
N GLU A 92 -2.84 3.27 18.66
CA GLU A 92 -2.57 3.99 19.91
C GLU A 92 -3.67 3.74 20.97
N MET A 93 -4.94 3.81 20.58
CA MET A 93 -6.06 3.52 21.47
C MET A 93 -6.02 2.09 22.03
N LEU A 94 -5.67 1.10 21.18
CA LEU A 94 -5.53 -0.28 21.61
C LEU A 94 -4.36 -0.50 22.58
N ARG A 95 -3.26 0.26 22.46
CA ARG A 95 -2.15 0.23 23.42
C ARG A 95 -2.57 0.78 24.79
N ASN A 96 -3.36 1.85 24.80
CA ASN A 96 -3.77 2.54 26.03
C ASN A 96 -5.07 1.98 26.65
N LYS A 97 -5.60 0.87 26.12
CA LYS A 97 -6.85 0.25 26.58
C LYS A 97 -6.87 -0.10 28.07
N LYS A 98 -5.70 -0.37 28.68
CA LYS A 98 -5.62 -0.64 30.14
C LYS A 98 -5.92 0.58 31.01
N ASP A 99 -5.71 1.79 30.49
CA ASP A 99 -5.84 3.03 31.26
C ASP A 99 -7.25 3.64 31.13
N LEU A 100 -8.03 3.24 30.12
CA LEU A 100 -9.26 3.93 29.73
C LEU A 100 -10.55 3.31 30.30
N GLY A 101 -10.50 2.17 30.98
CA GLY A 101 -11.61 1.60 31.78
C GLY A 101 -12.91 1.21 31.03
N GLU A 102 -13.11 1.68 29.80
CA GLU A 102 -14.31 1.50 28.98
C GLU A 102 -14.03 0.64 27.73
N GLU A 103 -15.08 0.01 27.20
CA GLU A 103 -15.07 -0.61 25.87
C GLU A 103 -14.85 0.48 24.81
N LEU A 104 -13.60 0.72 24.44
CA LEU A 104 -13.23 1.59 23.33
C LEU A 104 -13.81 1.07 22.01
N ASP A 105 -14.87 1.73 21.54
CA ASP A 105 -15.42 1.49 20.21
C ASP A 105 -14.52 2.11 19.13
N VAL A 106 -13.55 1.31 18.68
CA VAL A 106 -12.65 1.67 17.58
C VAL A 106 -13.22 1.32 16.19
N SER A 107 -14.47 0.86 16.11
CA SER A 107 -15.07 0.48 14.82
C SER A 107 -15.22 1.66 13.87
N ASN A 108 -15.42 2.86 14.40
CA ASN A 108 -15.49 4.12 13.66
C ASN A 108 -14.17 4.49 12.94
N LEU A 109 -13.07 3.82 13.27
CA LEU A 109 -11.75 4.02 12.65
C LEU A 109 -11.44 2.97 11.58
N LEU A 110 -12.42 2.17 11.13
CA LEU A 110 -12.26 1.15 10.08
C LEU A 110 -13.00 1.56 8.80
N THR A 111 -12.90 2.83 8.43
CA THR A 111 -13.55 3.36 7.22
C THR A 111 -13.10 2.57 6.00
N LYS A 112 -14.05 2.12 5.17
CA LYS A 112 -13.75 1.44 3.91
C LYS A 112 -13.19 2.45 2.90
N PRO A 113 -12.28 2.02 2.00
CA PRO A 113 -11.81 2.88 0.91
C PRO A 113 -12.98 3.32 0.04
N SER A 114 -13.03 4.60 -0.32
CA SER A 114 -14.09 5.14 -1.17
C SER A 114 -14.01 4.58 -2.60
N ASP A 115 -15.12 4.69 -3.35
CA ASP A 115 -15.14 4.33 -4.78
C ASP A 115 -14.13 5.13 -5.60
N GLN A 116 -13.86 6.38 -5.21
CA GLN A 116 -12.84 7.21 -5.84
C GLN A 116 -11.45 6.63 -5.61
N LEU A 117 -11.14 6.23 -4.37
CA LEU A 117 -9.87 5.59 -4.04
C LEU A 117 -9.69 4.27 -4.80
N ILE A 118 -10.73 3.43 -4.83
CA ILE A 118 -10.73 2.19 -5.62
C ILE A 118 -10.51 2.46 -7.11
N THR A 119 -11.08 3.54 -7.65
CA THR A 119 -10.87 3.95 -9.05
C THR A 119 -9.40 4.28 -9.32
N PHE A 120 -8.73 5.02 -8.41
CA PHE A 120 -7.29 5.26 -8.53
C PHE A 120 -6.47 3.97 -8.48
N LEU A 121 -6.81 3.03 -7.60
CA LEU A 121 -6.10 1.76 -7.44
C LEU A 121 -6.20 0.86 -8.68
N LYS A 122 -7.34 0.91 -9.38
CA LYS A 122 -7.56 0.22 -10.67
C LYS A 122 -6.86 0.93 -11.83
N ALA A 123 -6.79 2.26 -11.80
CA ALA A 123 -6.29 3.07 -12.92
C ALA A 123 -4.80 3.37 -12.86
N SER A 124 -4.18 3.45 -11.68
CA SER A 124 -2.79 3.90 -11.50
C SER A 124 -1.91 2.81 -10.90
N ARG A 125 -0.83 2.46 -11.61
CA ARG A 125 0.15 1.48 -11.13
C ARG A 125 0.89 1.98 -9.91
N LEU A 126 1.12 3.30 -9.82
CA LEU A 126 1.70 3.93 -8.64
C LEU A 126 0.78 3.79 -7.43
N ALA A 127 -0.52 4.06 -7.59
CA ALA A 127 -1.51 3.89 -6.52
C ALA A 127 -1.51 2.44 -6.01
N ALA A 128 -1.56 1.48 -6.94
CA ALA A 128 -1.52 0.06 -6.64
C ALA A 128 -0.26 -0.35 -5.87
N LEU A 129 0.93 0.10 -6.30
CA LEU A 129 2.18 -0.20 -5.61
C LEU A 129 2.22 0.38 -4.19
N LEU A 130 1.75 1.61 -3.98
CA LEU A 130 1.70 2.22 -2.65
C LEU A 130 0.72 1.48 -1.73
N TRP A 131 -0.46 1.12 -2.24
CA TRP A 131 -1.44 0.34 -1.50
C TRP A 131 -0.89 -1.01 -1.07
N TYR A 132 -0.26 -1.72 -2.00
CA TYR A 132 0.39 -3.00 -1.73
C TYR A 132 1.48 -2.86 -0.66
N HIS A 133 2.33 -1.83 -0.73
CA HIS A 133 3.37 -1.61 0.28
C HIS A 133 2.82 -1.15 1.63
N CYS A 134 1.66 -0.51 1.68
CA CYS A 134 0.94 -0.24 2.92
C CYS A 134 0.44 -1.55 3.56
N CYS A 135 -0.14 -2.43 2.75
CA CYS A 135 -0.53 -3.76 3.19
C CYS A 135 0.66 -4.54 3.76
N LEU A 136 1.81 -4.54 3.07
CA LEU A 136 3.04 -5.17 3.55
C LEU A 136 3.55 -4.61 4.88
N ASP A 137 3.41 -3.31 5.10
CA ASP A 137 3.85 -2.67 6.35
C ASP A 137 2.93 -2.99 7.54
N MET A 138 1.65 -3.25 7.25
CA MET A 138 0.67 -3.68 8.25
C MET A 138 0.73 -5.17 8.57
N LEU A 139 1.35 -5.99 7.71
CA LEU A 139 1.54 -7.41 7.99
C LEU A 139 2.25 -7.60 9.34
N PRO A 140 1.75 -8.54 10.17
CA PRO A 140 2.45 -8.87 11.40
C PRO A 140 3.84 -9.43 11.09
N SER A 141 4.76 -9.20 12.02
CA SER A 141 6.14 -9.66 11.89
C SER A 141 6.58 -10.25 13.21
N LYS A 142 7.69 -11.00 13.22
CA LYS A 142 8.26 -11.57 14.45
C LYS A 142 8.42 -10.57 15.60
N LYS A 143 8.58 -9.28 15.30
CA LYS A 143 8.77 -8.20 16.29
C LYS A 143 7.52 -7.37 16.58
N ARG A 144 6.44 -7.51 15.79
CA ARG A 144 5.26 -6.65 15.85
C ARG A 144 3.99 -7.47 15.72
N ILE A 145 3.15 -7.43 16.75
CA ILE A 145 1.75 -7.86 16.66
C ILE A 145 1.04 -6.86 15.73
N GLY A 146 0.46 -7.36 14.66
CA GLY A 146 -0.27 -6.60 13.65
C GLY A 146 -1.74 -6.45 14.02
N ASP A 147 -2.32 -5.36 13.53
CA ASP A 147 -3.76 -5.12 13.60
C ASP A 147 -4.43 -5.81 12.40
N LEU A 148 -4.96 -7.01 12.64
CA LEU A 148 -5.56 -7.85 11.60
C LEU A 148 -6.83 -7.23 11.01
N ARG A 149 -7.61 -6.46 11.79
CA ARG A 149 -8.82 -5.78 11.29
C ARG A 149 -8.44 -4.66 10.32
N GLY A 150 -7.43 -3.88 10.68
CA GLY A 150 -6.84 -2.89 9.78
C GLY A 150 -6.29 -3.53 8.52
N LEU A 151 -5.54 -4.63 8.67
CA LEU A 151 -4.96 -5.36 7.55
C LEU A 151 -6.02 -5.88 6.57
N ALA A 152 -7.14 -6.44 7.08
CA ALA A 152 -8.24 -6.94 6.27
C ALA A 152 -8.77 -5.88 5.29
N ARG A 153 -8.93 -4.62 5.73
CA ARG A 153 -9.33 -3.49 4.87
C ARG A 153 -8.45 -3.33 3.63
N TYR A 154 -7.14 -3.55 3.76
CA TYR A 154 -6.20 -3.43 2.64
C TYR A 154 -6.16 -4.71 1.79
N MET A 155 -6.27 -5.87 2.44
CA MET A 155 -6.26 -7.19 1.81
C MET A 155 -7.43 -7.38 0.84
N GLU A 156 -8.64 -6.96 1.23
CA GLU A 156 -9.85 -7.05 0.39
C GLU A 156 -9.70 -6.35 -0.97
N VAL A 157 -8.87 -5.30 -1.04
CA VAL A 157 -8.69 -4.49 -2.24
C VAL A 157 -7.54 -4.99 -3.12
N LEU A 158 -6.64 -5.83 -2.60
CA LEU A 158 -5.50 -6.33 -3.36
C LEU A 158 -5.87 -6.88 -4.76
N PRO A 159 -6.96 -7.64 -4.93
CA PRO A 159 -7.31 -8.20 -6.23
C PRO A 159 -7.80 -7.16 -7.25
N LEU A 160 -8.16 -5.96 -6.79
CA LEU A 160 -8.61 -4.85 -7.63
C LEU A 160 -7.45 -3.99 -8.13
N LEU A 161 -6.25 -4.22 -7.63
CA LEU A 161 -5.09 -3.41 -7.96
C LEU A 161 -4.74 -3.55 -9.44
N ARG A 162 -4.41 -2.43 -10.07
CA ARG A 162 -4.00 -2.36 -11.48
C ARG A 162 -3.00 -3.46 -11.85
N ASP A 163 -3.14 -4.00 -13.06
CA ASP A 163 -2.31 -5.07 -13.62
C ASP A 163 -2.30 -6.39 -12.81
N ASN A 164 -3.17 -6.54 -11.80
CA ASN A 164 -3.09 -7.61 -10.81
C ASN A 164 -1.67 -7.75 -10.25
N ILE A 165 -1.02 -6.63 -9.87
CA ILE A 165 0.40 -6.62 -9.45
C ILE A 165 0.74 -7.65 -8.38
N ILE A 166 -0.23 -8.01 -7.53
CA ILE A 166 -0.09 -9.00 -6.47
C ILE A 166 0.03 -10.44 -6.98
N CYS A 167 -0.56 -10.75 -8.14
CA CYS A 167 -0.64 -12.10 -8.67
C CYS A 167 0.56 -12.46 -9.55
N SER A 168 1.59 -11.60 -9.69
CA SER A 168 2.70 -11.91 -10.58
C SER A 168 4.05 -11.44 -10.05
N GLY A 169 5.08 -12.21 -10.39
CA GLY A 169 6.48 -11.90 -10.13
C GLY A 169 6.82 -11.73 -8.65
N VAL A 170 7.79 -10.86 -8.41
CA VAL A 170 8.40 -10.58 -7.09
C VAL A 170 7.41 -10.18 -5.99
N TRP A 171 6.30 -9.51 -6.33
CA TRP A 171 5.32 -9.02 -5.35
C TRP A 171 4.48 -10.15 -4.76
N CYS A 172 4.13 -11.14 -5.58
CA CYS A 172 3.47 -12.36 -5.12
C CYS A 172 4.35 -13.09 -4.09
N HIS A 173 5.62 -13.34 -4.45
CA HIS A 173 6.55 -14.00 -3.55
C HIS A 173 6.78 -13.22 -2.25
N LEU A 174 6.90 -11.90 -2.32
CA LEU A 174 7.14 -11.06 -1.16
C LEU A 174 5.99 -11.09 -0.15
N ILE A 175 4.73 -11.05 -0.60
CA ILE A 175 3.59 -11.08 0.32
C ILE A 175 3.44 -12.45 0.98
N PHE A 176 3.62 -13.54 0.22
CA PHE A 176 3.60 -14.90 0.78
C PHE A 176 4.72 -15.13 1.78
N HIS A 177 5.94 -14.73 1.44
CA HIS A 177 7.09 -14.84 2.34
C HIS A 177 6.84 -14.08 3.65
N ARG A 178 6.29 -12.85 3.58
CA ARG A 178 5.97 -12.06 4.77
C ARG A 178 4.86 -12.71 5.62
N LEU A 179 3.82 -13.23 4.98
CA LEU A 179 2.71 -13.88 5.67
C LEU A 179 3.13 -15.18 6.36
N ILE A 180 3.85 -16.07 5.66
CA ILE A 180 4.31 -17.36 6.21
C ILE A 180 5.27 -17.16 7.38
N HIS A 181 6.12 -16.13 7.33
CA HIS A 181 7.05 -15.80 8.43
C HIS A 181 6.46 -14.87 9.50
N SER A 182 5.16 -14.59 9.45
CA SER A 182 4.42 -13.83 10.45
C SER A 182 4.29 -14.62 11.76
N ASN A 183 4.35 -13.93 12.90
CA ASN A 183 4.02 -14.52 14.21
C ASN A 183 2.51 -14.71 14.43
N GLN A 184 1.67 -14.19 13.53
CA GLN A 184 0.21 -14.31 13.55
C GLN A 184 -0.32 -14.94 12.26
N TYR A 185 0.46 -15.82 11.62
CA TYR A 185 0.07 -16.50 10.38
C TYR A 185 -1.30 -17.19 10.49
N GLU A 186 -1.50 -18.02 11.52
CA GLU A 186 -2.76 -18.76 11.73
C GLU A 186 -3.94 -17.81 11.97
N ALA A 187 -3.76 -16.80 12.82
CA ALA A 187 -4.80 -15.82 13.11
C ALA A 187 -5.14 -14.96 11.88
N ALA A 188 -4.16 -14.64 11.03
CA ALA A 188 -4.39 -13.91 9.79
C ALA A 188 -5.18 -14.74 8.79
N LEU A 189 -4.89 -16.04 8.65
CA LEU A 189 -5.64 -16.93 7.75
C LEU A 189 -7.00 -17.39 8.30
N ALA A 190 -7.24 -17.23 9.61
CA ALA A 190 -8.56 -17.42 10.19
C ALA A 190 -9.52 -16.26 9.86
N ASP A 191 -9.00 -15.09 9.49
CA ASP A 191 -9.82 -13.97 9.03
C ASP A 191 -10.36 -14.23 7.62
N PRO A 192 -11.70 -14.25 7.40
CA PRO A 192 -12.28 -14.61 6.11
C PRO A 192 -11.87 -13.69 4.96
N ALA A 193 -11.67 -12.40 5.24
CA ALA A 193 -11.31 -11.42 4.22
C ALA A 193 -9.86 -11.59 3.77
N ILE A 194 -8.96 -11.83 4.72
CA ILE A 194 -7.55 -12.13 4.44
C ILE A 194 -7.42 -13.47 3.73
N TYR A 195 -8.13 -14.50 4.19
CA TYR A 195 -8.15 -15.81 3.56
C TYR A 195 -8.61 -15.72 2.09
N ALA A 196 -9.75 -15.08 1.83
CA ALA A 196 -10.28 -14.94 0.48
C ALA A 196 -9.32 -14.17 -0.44
N ALA A 197 -8.70 -13.10 0.05
CA ALA A 197 -7.73 -12.33 -0.74
C ALA A 197 -6.46 -13.13 -1.05
N VAL A 198 -5.92 -13.87 -0.08
CA VAL A 198 -4.61 -14.55 -0.19
C VAL A 198 -4.71 -15.95 -0.82
N ILE A 199 -5.66 -16.76 -0.38
CA ILE A 199 -5.80 -18.13 -0.85
C ILE A 199 -6.61 -18.16 -2.14
N ASP A 200 -7.84 -17.65 -2.10
CA ASP A 200 -8.76 -17.84 -3.22
C ASP A 200 -8.35 -17.00 -4.43
N GLN A 201 -7.91 -15.76 -4.21
CA GLN A 201 -7.62 -14.83 -5.32
C GLN A 201 -6.14 -14.76 -5.71
N LEU A 202 -5.23 -14.94 -4.75
CA LEU A 202 -3.79 -14.84 -4.98
C LEU A 202 -3.17 -16.20 -5.31
N LEU A 203 -3.34 -17.19 -4.43
CA LEU A 203 -2.70 -18.50 -4.55
C LEU A 203 -3.29 -19.31 -5.70
N LEU A 204 -4.62 -19.50 -5.73
CA LEU A 204 -5.27 -20.33 -6.76
C LEU A 204 -5.04 -19.78 -8.18
N LYS A 205 -5.04 -18.46 -8.33
CA LYS A 205 -4.78 -17.80 -9.63
C LYS A 205 -3.35 -17.93 -10.13
N ASN A 206 -2.41 -18.35 -9.27
CA ASN A 206 -1.02 -18.64 -9.63
C ASN A 206 -0.73 -20.14 -9.78
N LEU A 207 -1.64 -21.00 -9.31
CA LEU A 207 -1.52 -22.47 -9.44
C LEU A 207 -2.23 -23.01 -10.68
N LEU A 208 -3.22 -22.27 -11.20
CA LEU A 208 -3.95 -22.54 -12.45
C LEU A 208 -3.33 -21.76 -13.62
#